data_AF-A0AAJ3Q8M0-F1
#
_entry.id   AF-A0AAJ3Q8M0-F1
#
_cell.length_a   1.000
_cell.length_b   1.000
_cell.length_c   1.000
_cell.angle_alpha   90.00
_cell.angle_beta   90.00
_cell.angle_gamma   90.00
#
_symmetry.space_group_name_H-M   'P 1'
#
loop_
_entity.id
_entity.type
_entity.pdbx_description
1 polymer ?
#
loop_
_entity_poly.entity_id
_entity_poly.type
_entity_poly.pdbx_seq_one_letter_code
_entity_poly.pdbx_strand_id
1 'polypeptide(L)' 'MAVDKRKPDKNLLLHSDQGSQYTSQNYQFLLNTKNIISSMSHKGCCYDNSVAEKFT' A
#
# COMPACT_ATOMS: atom_id res chain seq x y z
N MET A 1 6.39 11.79 -3.19
CA MET A 1 6.17 10.56 -2.38
C MET A 1 7.44 9.71 -2.37
N ALA A 2 7.52 8.67 -1.53
CA ALA A 2 8.68 7.78 -1.46
C ALA A 2 9.04 7.15 -2.83
N VAL A 3 8.04 6.83 -3.65
CA VAL A 3 8.21 6.32 -5.03
C VAL A 3 9.03 7.27 -5.91
N ASP A 4 8.81 8.59 -5.80
CA ASP A 4 9.51 9.58 -6.64
C ASP A 4 10.98 9.74 -6.23
N LYS A 5 11.28 9.52 -4.95
CA LYS A 5 12.64 9.58 -4.41
C LYS A 5 13.42 8.29 -4.66
N ARG A 6 12.76 7.13 -4.56
CA ARG A 6 13.43 5.81 -4.61
C ARG A 6 13.43 5.17 -6.00
N LYS A 7 12.59 5.66 -6.94
CA LYS A 7 12.46 5.12 -8.31
C LYS A 7 12.46 3.58 -8.36
N PRO A 8 11.55 2.93 -7.61
CA PRO A 8 11.50 1.47 -7.54
C PRO A 8 11.16 0.86 -8.91
N ASP A 9 11.55 -0.39 -9.10
CA ASP A 9 11.27 -1.17 -10.31
C ASP A 9 9.77 -1.35 -10.56
N LYS A 10 9.44 -1.69 -11.81
CA LYS A 10 8.06 -2.00 -12.21
C LYS A 10 7.57 -3.23 -11.45
N ASN A 11 6.30 -3.24 -11.03
CA ASN A 11 5.66 -4.27 -10.19
C ASN A 11 5.99 -4.19 -8.69
N LEU A 12 6.30 -3.01 -8.17
CA LEU A 12 6.39 -2.82 -6.71
C LEU A 12 5.04 -3.23 -6.07
N LEU A 13 5.10 -4.16 -5.12
CA LEU A 13 3.94 -4.55 -4.32
C LEU A 13 3.88 -3.67 -3.07
N LEU A 14 2.77 -2.95 -2.93
CA LEU A 14 2.45 -2.17 -1.75
C LEU A 14 1.40 -2.92 -0.95
N HIS A 15 1.80 -3.52 0.18
CA HIS A 15 0.85 -4.11 1.13
C HIS A 15 0.39 -3.05 2.13
N SER A 16 -0.91 -2.83 2.26
CA SER A 16 -1.51 -1.88 3.21
C SER A 16 -2.74 -2.45 3.90
N ASP A 17 -3.15 -1.85 5.01
CA ASP A 17 -4.47 -2.11 5.58
C ASP A 17 -5.60 -1.51 4.71
N GLN A 18 -6.85 -1.80 5.08
CA GLN A 18 -8.06 -1.29 4.42
C GLN A 18 -8.51 0.10 4.92
N GLY A 19 -7.60 0.91 5.44
CA GLY A 19 -7.89 2.28 5.85
C GLY A 19 -8.55 3.09 4.74
N SER A 20 -9.38 4.06 5.10
CA SER A 20 -10.12 4.92 4.16
C SER A 20 -9.20 5.66 3.18
N GLN A 21 -7.96 5.93 3.58
CA GLN A 21 -6.93 6.54 2.74
C GLN A 21 -6.47 5.60 1.61
N TYR A 22 -6.18 4.33 1.95
CA TYR A 22 -5.67 3.32 1.02
C TYR A 22 -6.76 2.74 0.12
N THR A 23 -8.00 2.74 0.59
CA THR A 23 -9.18 2.30 -0.19
C THR A 23 -9.77 3.40 -1.08
N SER A 24 -9.29 4.65 -0.98
CA SER A 24 -9.80 5.74 -1.81
C SER A 24 -9.47 5.55 -3.29
N GLN A 25 -10.41 5.92 -4.17
CA GLN A 25 -10.24 5.80 -5.62
C GLN A 25 -9.05 6.61 -6.14
N ASN A 26 -8.85 7.82 -5.60
CA ASN A 26 -7.72 8.68 -5.97
C ASN A 26 -6.37 8.01 -5.64
N TYR A 27 -6.28 7.29 -4.52
CA TYR A 27 -5.08 6.59 -4.13
C TYR A 27 -4.83 5.37 -5.02
N GLN A 28 -5.86 4.56 -5.31
CA GLN A 28 -5.75 3.43 -6.22
C GLN A 28 -5.37 3.85 -7.64
N PHE A 29 -5.95 4.95 -8.14
CA PHE A 29 -5.58 5.53 -9.43
C PHE A 29 -4.10 5.94 -9.46
N LEU A 30 -3.63 6.59 -8.40
CA LEU A 30 -2.22 6.98 -8.27
C LEU A 30 -1.27 5.77 -8.27
N LEU A 31 -1.62 4.68 -7.60
CA LEU A 31 -0.82 3.45 -7.62
C LEU A 31 -0.78 2.82 -9.00
N ASN A 32 -1.93 2.74 -9.68
CA ASN A 32 -2.03 2.20 -11.03
C ASN A 32 -1.18 3.00 -12.03
N THR A 33 -1.25 4.34 -11.99
CA THR A 33 -0.44 5.21 -12.87
C THR A 33 1.07 5.03 -12.66
N LYS A 34 1.48 4.53 -11.49
CA LYS A 34 2.88 4.28 -11.15
C LYS A 34 3.28 2.80 -11.27
N ASN A 35 2.41 1.94 -11.82
CA ASN A 35 2.63 0.49 -11.93
C ASN A 35 2.95 -0.17 -10.58
N ILE A 36 2.28 0.29 -9.52
CA ILE A 36 2.38 -0.28 -8.17
C ILE A 36 1.16 -1.18 -7.96
N ILE A 37 1.41 -2.41 -7.53
CA ILE A 37 0.37 -3.39 -7.20
C ILE A 37 -0.06 -3.14 -5.76
N SER A 38 -1.32 -2.74 -5.57
CA SER A 38 -1.93 -2.65 -4.24
C SER A 38 -2.33 -4.05 -3.76
N SER A 39 -1.78 -4.45 -2.60
CA SER A 39 -2.19 -5.63 -1.85
C SER A 39 -2.78 -5.13 -0.54
N MET A 40 -3.98 -5.56 -0.18
CA MET A 40 -4.63 -5.11 1.05
C MET A 40 -4.89 -6.28 1.99
N SER A 41 -4.69 -6.07 3.30
CA SER A 41 -5.02 -7.06 4.32
C SER A 41 -6.52 -7.36 4.35
N HIS A 42 -6.92 -8.54 4.85
CA HIS A 42 -8.32 -8.90 4.95
C HIS A 42 -9.03 -8.05 6.03
N LYS A 43 -10.30 -7.71 5.81
CA LYS A 43 -11.12 -6.96 6.77
C LYS A 43 -11.14 -7.70 8.13
N GLY A 44 -10.62 -7.05 9.17
CA GLY A 44 -10.60 -7.59 10.54
C GLY A 44 -9.38 -8.45 10.91
N CYS A 45 -8.38 -8.59 10.03
CA CYS A 45 -7.10 -9.23 10.36
C CYS A 45 -6.01 -8.20 10.64
N CYS A 46 -5.99 -7.66 11.87
CA CYS A 46 -4.89 -6.81 12.37
C CYS A 46 -3.54 -7.54 12.43
N TYR A 47 -3.55 -8.88 12.42
CA TYR A 47 -2.33 -9.69 12.41
C TYR A 47 -1.51 -9.52 11.12
N ASP A 48 -2.16 -9.30 9.96
CA ASP A 48 -1.45 -9.08 8.68
C ASP A 48 -0.69 -7.76 8.66
N ASN A 49 -1.22 -6.73 9.32
CA ASN A 49 -0.59 -5.41 9.41
C ASN A 49 0.39 -5.30 10.59
N SER A 50 0.44 -6.29 11.48
CA SER A 50 1.24 -6.25 12.71
C SER A 50 2.74 -6.02 12.46
N VAL A 51 3.29 -6.48 11.34
CA VAL A 51 4.69 -6.25 10.96
C VAL A 51 4.94 -4.78 10.57
N ALA A 52 3.95 -4.12 9.97
CA ALA A 52 4.02 -2.69 9.61
C ALA A 52 3.60 -1.77 10.78
N GLU A 53 2.77 -2.24 11.70
CA GLU A 53 2.28 -1.48 12.87
C GLU A 53 3.18 -1.59 14.10
N LYS A 54 4.05 -2.60 14.15
CA LYS A 54 5.05 -2.74 15.20
C LYS A 54 6.24 -1.82 14.92
N PHE A 55 6.07 -0.54 15.23
CA PHE A 55 7.17 0.41 15.35
C PHE A 55 7.85 0.19 16.71
N THR A 56 8.79 -0.75 16.78
CA THR A 56 9.76 -0.84 17.89
C THR A 56 11.11 -0.35 17.42
#